data_AF-A0A661ZM45-F1
#
_entry.id   AF-A0A661ZM45-F1
#
_cell.length_a   1.000
_cell.length_b   1.000
_cell.length_c   1.000
_cell.angle_alpha   90.00
_cell.angle_beta   90.00
_cell.angle_gamma   90.00
#
_symmetry.space_group_name_H-M   'P 1'
#
loop_
_entity.id
_entity.type
_entity.pdbx_description
1 polymer ?
#
loop_
_entity_poly.entity_id
_entity_poly.type
_entity_poly.pdbx_seq_one_letter_code
_entity_poly.pdbx_strand_id
1 'polypeptide(L)'
;RRILRDKYRLGLFDNPYVDEAAALKIAGNEKFMEKGREAQAKSMVLLKNEGLLPLTKGVKVYTEGFSNLEALEKFAELVKDPADADVIVKRMTTPYGDPKGKSFLERFFRQGRLWYNEEEIAEVALLADQKPLIVISHLERPSVLTEIDDLCGALMADFGTSDEVAVDVLFGVRKAEGKLPFELPSSKEAVEKQMEDLPYDSENPLYPFGYGLSY
;
A
#
# COMPACT_ATOMS: atom_id res chain seq x y z
N ARG A 1 -22.73 -32.42 -17.96
CA ARG A 1 -22.39 -31.87 -19.30
C ARG A 1 -21.38 -30.70 -19.25
N ARG A 2 -21.57 -29.64 -18.43
CA ARG A 2 -20.64 -28.49 -18.40
C ARG A 2 -19.24 -28.85 -17.87
N ILE A 3 -19.17 -29.51 -16.70
CA ILE A 3 -17.91 -29.94 -16.08
C ILE A 3 -17.07 -30.84 -17.01
N LEU A 4 -17.69 -31.85 -17.63
CA LEU A 4 -16.98 -32.77 -18.53
C LEU A 4 -16.44 -32.09 -19.78
N ARG A 5 -17.16 -31.09 -20.31
CA ARG A 5 -16.69 -30.31 -21.45
C ARG A 5 -15.43 -29.52 -21.11
N ASP A 6 -15.38 -28.92 -19.92
CA ASP A 6 -14.21 -28.14 -19.50
C ASP A 6 -13.02 -29.04 -19.19
N LYS A 7 -13.24 -30.21 -18.57
CA LYS A 7 -12.19 -31.23 -18.39
C LYS A 7 -11.60 -31.71 -19.72
N TYR A 8 -12.43 -31.88 -20.75
CA TYR A 8 -11.98 -32.24 -22.09
C TYR A 8 -11.17 -31.11 -22.74
N ARG A 9 -11.64 -29.85 -22.63
CA ARG A 9 -10.91 -28.69 -23.16
C ARG A 9 -9.55 -28.45 -22.49
N LEU A 10 -9.46 -28.74 -21.19
CA LEU A 10 -8.21 -28.65 -20.43
C LEU A 10 -7.27 -29.84 -20.69
N GLY A 11 -7.65 -30.79 -21.55
CA GLY A 11 -6.84 -31.96 -21.88
C GLY A 11 -6.72 -32.98 -20.75
N LEU A 12 -7.57 -32.91 -19.72
CA LEU A 12 -7.46 -33.77 -18.54
C LEU A 12 -7.81 -35.24 -18.81
N PHE A 13 -8.48 -35.54 -19.94
CA PHE A 13 -8.67 -36.92 -20.38
C PHE A 13 -7.48 -37.47 -21.17
N ASP A 14 -6.64 -36.59 -21.71
CA ASP A 14 -5.47 -36.95 -22.52
C ASP A 14 -4.20 -37.01 -21.66
N ASN A 15 -3.97 -35.98 -20.81
CA ASN A 15 -2.88 -35.93 -19.86
C ASN A 15 -3.33 -35.28 -18.53
N PRO A 16 -3.77 -36.07 -17.54
CA PRO A 16 -4.29 -35.54 -16.28
C PRO A 16 -3.22 -35.11 -15.26
N TYR A 17 -1.95 -35.44 -15.49
CA TYR A 17 -0.88 -35.27 -14.50
C TYR A 17 0.01 -34.06 -14.78
N VAL A 18 0.66 -33.56 -13.73
CA VAL A 18 1.61 -32.44 -13.80
C VAL A 18 3.05 -32.96 -13.79
N ASP A 19 3.97 -32.17 -14.34
CA ASP A 19 5.41 -32.40 -14.20
C ASP A 19 5.93 -31.71 -12.93
N GLU A 20 6.15 -32.49 -11.88
CA GLU A 20 6.63 -32.02 -10.58
C GLU A 20 8.03 -31.39 -10.68
N ALA A 21 8.92 -31.95 -11.51
CA ALA A 21 10.28 -31.44 -11.68
C ALA A 21 10.29 -30.10 -12.41
N ALA A 22 9.41 -29.92 -13.40
CA ALA A 22 9.20 -28.63 -14.03
C ALA A 22 8.58 -27.61 -13.06
N ALA A 23 7.59 -28.01 -12.25
CA ALA A 23 6.95 -27.13 -11.28
C ALA A 23 7.97 -26.51 -10.30
N LEU A 24 8.92 -27.31 -9.80
CA LEU A 24 9.99 -26.83 -8.91
C LEU A 24 10.95 -25.85 -9.59
N LYS A 25 11.14 -25.94 -10.91
CA LYS A 25 11.95 -24.97 -11.68
C LYS A 25 11.20 -23.68 -11.97
N ILE A 26 9.87 -23.75 -12.04
CA ILE A 26 9.00 -22.63 -12.39
C ILE A 26 8.66 -21.81 -11.15
N ALA A 27 8.28 -22.45 -10.05
CA ALA A 27 7.90 -21.76 -8.82
C ALA A 27 9.07 -20.97 -8.23
N GLY A 28 8.86 -19.68 -7.95
CA GLY A 28 9.86 -18.83 -7.29
C GLY A 28 11.10 -18.51 -8.14
N ASN A 29 11.12 -18.81 -9.43
CA ASN A 29 12.29 -18.48 -10.26
C ASN A 29 12.54 -16.96 -10.34
N GLU A 30 13.81 -16.58 -10.52
CA GLU A 30 14.24 -15.18 -10.49
C GLU A 30 13.51 -14.28 -11.48
N LYS A 31 13.24 -14.78 -12.69
CA LYS A 31 12.55 -14.02 -13.74
C LYS A 31 11.11 -13.67 -13.34
N PHE A 32 10.41 -14.59 -12.67
CA PHE A 32 9.05 -14.35 -12.20
C PHE A 32 9.02 -13.47 -10.96
N MET A 33 9.97 -13.67 -10.05
CA MET A 33 10.14 -12.80 -8.89
C MET A 33 10.43 -11.36 -9.31
N GLU A 34 11.28 -11.15 -10.32
CA GLU A 34 11.57 -9.81 -10.84
C GLU A 34 10.35 -9.15 -11.49
N LYS A 35 9.58 -9.89 -12.30
CA LYS A 35 8.30 -9.40 -12.81
C LYS A 35 7.31 -9.06 -11.69
N GLY A 36 7.32 -9.82 -10.60
CA GLY A 36 6.52 -9.54 -9.41
C GLY A 36 6.93 -8.22 -8.75
N ARG A 37 8.23 -7.97 -8.58
CA ARG A 37 8.76 -6.70 -8.06
C ARG A 37 8.43 -5.52 -8.96
N GLU A 38 8.54 -5.70 -10.28
CA GLU A 38 8.13 -4.68 -11.25
C GLU A 38 6.63 -4.37 -11.14
N ALA A 39 5.78 -5.39 -11.03
CA ALA A 39 4.33 -5.20 -10.88
C ALA A 39 3.98 -4.47 -9.57
N GLN A 40 4.68 -4.77 -8.47
CA GLN A 40 4.50 -4.07 -7.20
C GLN A 40 4.93 -2.60 -7.29
N ALA A 41 6.07 -2.28 -7.90
CA ALA A 41 6.49 -0.88 -8.05
C ALA A 41 5.48 -0.08 -8.89
N LYS A 42 5.01 -0.67 -9.99
CA LYS A 42 4.01 -0.07 -10.89
C LYS A 42 2.62 0.05 -10.27
N SER A 43 2.31 -0.70 -9.21
CA SER A 43 1.02 -0.59 -8.52
C SER A 43 1.02 0.48 -7.43
N MET A 44 2.19 0.87 -6.91
CA MET A 44 2.28 1.98 -5.95
C MET A 44 1.82 3.29 -6.59
N VAL A 45 1.08 4.08 -5.83
CA VAL A 45 0.51 5.36 -6.26
C VAL A 45 1.15 6.48 -5.46
N LEU A 46 1.66 7.50 -6.12
CA LEU A 46 2.09 8.74 -5.48
C LEU A 46 0.88 9.67 -5.36
N LEU A 47 0.47 10.03 -4.14
CA LEU A 47 -0.69 10.88 -3.88
C LEU A 47 -0.27 12.34 -3.66
N LYS A 48 0.75 12.56 -2.84
CA LYS A 48 1.31 13.88 -2.54
C LYS A 48 2.83 13.84 -2.63
N ASN A 49 3.44 14.89 -3.16
CA ASN A 49 4.89 15.08 -3.13
C ASN A 49 5.27 16.56 -3.18
N GLU A 50 5.67 17.12 -2.04
CA GLU A 50 6.15 18.50 -1.90
C GLU A 50 7.68 18.60 -2.13
N GLY A 51 8.21 17.80 -3.06
CA GLY A 51 9.63 17.78 -3.42
C GLY A 51 10.51 16.90 -2.51
N LEU A 52 9.92 16.06 -1.65
CA LEU A 52 10.67 15.12 -0.80
C LEU A 52 11.14 13.87 -1.56
N LEU A 53 10.34 13.38 -2.52
CA LEU A 53 10.65 12.19 -3.30
C LEU A 53 11.20 12.56 -4.70
N PRO A 54 12.21 11.82 -5.21
CA PRO A 54 12.87 10.67 -4.58
C PRO A 54 13.90 11.07 -3.53
N LEU A 55 14.11 10.22 -2.53
CA LEU A 55 15.13 10.40 -1.51
C LEU A 55 16.54 10.28 -2.10
N THR A 56 17.47 11.06 -1.54
CA THR A 56 18.90 10.98 -1.87
C THR A 56 19.59 9.90 -1.04
N LYS A 57 20.55 9.18 -1.63
CA LYS A 57 21.35 8.18 -0.90
C LYS A 57 22.17 8.82 0.21
N GLY A 58 22.31 8.10 1.33
CA GLY A 58 23.04 8.53 2.52
C GLY A 58 22.26 9.46 3.45
N VAL A 59 20.99 9.74 3.14
CA VAL A 59 20.09 10.51 4.02
C VAL A 59 19.84 9.75 5.33
N LYS A 60 19.73 10.46 6.45
CA LYS A 60 19.36 9.87 7.74
C LYS A 60 17.87 9.64 7.82
N VAL A 61 17.48 8.38 8.03
CA VAL A 61 16.06 7.97 8.06
C VAL A 61 15.72 7.40 9.43
N TYR A 62 14.68 7.97 10.05
CA TYR A 62 13.92 7.28 11.08
C TYR A 62 12.71 6.62 10.40
N THR A 63 12.36 5.40 10.82
CA THR A 63 11.33 4.63 10.13
C THR A 63 10.46 3.83 11.06
N GLU A 64 9.17 3.73 10.71
CA GLU A 64 8.18 2.92 11.40
C GLU A 64 7.36 2.11 10.39
N GLY A 65 6.98 0.88 10.75
CA GLY A 65 6.08 0.05 9.94
C GLY A 65 6.77 -0.81 8.86
N PHE A 66 8.10 -0.76 8.74
CA PHE A 66 8.86 -1.71 7.91
C PHE A 66 9.16 -2.99 8.69
N SER A 67 9.07 -4.14 8.01
CA SER A 67 9.38 -5.46 8.59
C SER A 67 10.84 -5.86 8.32
N ASN A 68 11.41 -5.40 7.21
CA ASN A 68 12.77 -5.64 6.78
C ASN A 68 13.53 -4.31 6.58
N LEU A 69 14.39 -3.97 7.53
CA LEU A 69 15.19 -2.73 7.49
C LEU A 69 16.43 -2.84 6.58
N GLU A 70 16.87 -4.06 6.22
CA GLU A 70 18.05 -4.27 5.38
C GLU A 70 17.90 -3.61 4.00
N ALA A 71 16.66 -3.43 3.53
CA ALA A 71 16.37 -2.72 2.30
C ALA A 71 16.76 -1.23 2.41
N LEU A 72 16.38 -0.56 3.50
CA LEU A 72 16.67 0.85 3.75
C LEU A 72 18.16 1.08 3.99
N GLU A 73 18.84 0.20 4.74
CA GLU A 73 20.27 0.32 5.05
C GLU A 73 21.18 0.33 3.81
N LYS A 74 20.70 -0.19 2.68
CA LYS A 74 21.42 -0.12 1.38
C LYS A 74 21.49 1.31 0.82
N PHE A 75 20.57 2.18 1.22
CA PHE A 75 20.40 3.51 0.64
C PHE A 75 20.48 4.64 1.67
N ALA A 76 20.21 4.39 2.95
CA ALA A 76 20.13 5.39 4.00
C ALA A 76 20.89 4.99 5.28
N GLU A 77 21.23 5.99 6.08
CA GLU A 77 21.70 5.80 7.46
C GLU A 77 20.49 5.73 8.40
N LEU A 78 20.25 4.57 9.03
CA LEU A 78 19.13 4.43 9.95
C LEU A 78 19.46 5.02 11.33
N VAL A 79 18.60 5.92 11.79
CA VAL A 79 18.68 6.52 13.13
C VAL A 79 17.57 6.00 14.03
N LYS A 80 17.82 5.98 15.35
CA LYS A 80 16.88 5.45 16.35
C LYS A 80 15.94 6.50 16.93
N ASP A 81 16.36 7.76 16.91
CA ASP A 81 15.59 8.89 17.40
C ASP A 81 15.11 9.71 16.17
N PRO A 82 13.81 10.01 16.03
CA PRO A 82 13.33 10.84 14.94
C PRO A 82 13.98 12.24 14.90
N ALA A 83 14.44 12.77 16.04
CA ALA A 83 15.13 14.06 16.10
C ALA A 83 16.47 14.07 15.34
N ASP A 84 17.13 12.92 15.24
CA ASP A 84 18.41 12.73 14.53
C ASP A 84 18.24 12.50 13.03
N ALA A 85 17.01 12.32 12.55
CA ALA A 85 16.72 12.04 11.15
C ALA A 85 16.75 13.32 10.31
N ASP A 86 17.02 13.15 9.01
CA ASP A 86 16.76 14.17 7.99
C ASP A 86 15.32 14.04 7.47
N VAL A 87 14.79 12.81 7.44
CA VAL A 87 13.42 12.49 7.00
C VAL A 87 12.86 11.30 7.79
N ILE A 88 11.56 11.31 8.05
CA ILE A 88 10.83 10.20 8.68
C ILE A 88 10.02 9.47 7.60
N VAL A 89 10.09 8.14 7.59
CA VAL A 89 9.28 7.31 6.69
C VAL A 89 8.41 6.35 7.50
N LYS A 90 7.09 6.55 7.49
CA LYS A 90 6.12 5.71 8.18
C LYS A 90 5.28 4.90 7.20
N ARG A 91 5.27 3.57 7.34
CA ARG A 91 4.26 2.71 6.69
C ARG A 91 3.08 2.53 7.62
N MET A 92 1.89 2.81 7.12
CA MET A 92 0.64 2.71 7.86
C MET A 92 -0.23 1.60 7.28
N THR A 93 -0.99 0.94 8.15
CA THR A 93 -2.01 -0.03 7.73
C THR A 93 -3.36 0.68 7.54
N THR A 94 -4.23 0.07 6.74
CA THR A 94 -5.62 0.52 6.62
C THR A 94 -6.29 0.45 7.99
N PRO A 95 -6.94 1.52 8.48
CA PRO A 95 -7.66 1.49 9.73
C PRO A 95 -8.79 0.47 9.67
N TYR A 96 -9.08 -0.18 10.80
CA TYR A 96 -10.20 -1.10 10.94
C TYR A 96 -10.82 -0.95 12.33
N GLY A 97 -12.08 -1.36 12.45
CA GLY A 97 -12.83 -1.29 13.70
C GLY A 97 -13.27 -2.66 14.16
N ASP A 98 -14.12 -2.66 15.20
CA ASP A 98 -14.68 -3.89 15.71
C ASP A 98 -15.55 -4.60 14.65
N PRO A 99 -15.48 -5.94 14.58
CA PRO A 99 -16.38 -6.73 13.75
C PRO A 99 -17.83 -6.36 14.03
N LYS A 100 -18.58 -5.89 13.01
CA LYS A 100 -19.98 -5.50 13.18
C LYS A 100 -20.92 -6.71 13.29
N GLY A 101 -20.49 -7.85 12.75
CA GLY A 101 -21.31 -9.03 12.66
C GLY A 101 -21.15 -10.03 13.81
N LYS A 102 -22.15 -10.91 13.98
CA LYS A 102 -22.25 -11.88 15.09
C LYS A 102 -21.61 -13.23 14.75
N SER A 103 -21.20 -13.44 13.51
CA SER A 103 -20.65 -14.72 13.05
C SER A 103 -19.18 -14.84 13.44
N PHE A 104 -18.78 -16.04 13.87
CA PHE A 104 -17.38 -16.38 14.14
C PHE A 104 -16.49 -16.13 12.91
N LEU A 105 -17.00 -16.39 11.70
CA LEU A 105 -16.24 -16.21 10.46
C LEU A 105 -15.95 -14.73 10.15
N GLU A 106 -16.82 -13.81 10.58
CA GLU A 106 -16.65 -12.38 10.31
C GLU A 106 -15.45 -11.78 11.06
N ARG A 107 -15.00 -12.43 12.14
CA ARG A 107 -13.85 -11.99 12.94
C ARG A 107 -12.51 -12.13 12.20
N PHE A 108 -12.47 -12.90 11.11
CA PHE A 108 -11.26 -13.08 10.29
C PHE A 108 -11.10 -12.00 9.21
N PHE A 109 -12.10 -11.13 9.02
CA PHE A 109 -12.07 -10.09 8.00
C PHE A 109 -11.93 -8.71 8.64
N ARG A 110 -10.96 -7.93 8.17
CA ARG A 110 -10.83 -6.51 8.52
C ARG A 110 -12.07 -5.78 8.04
N GLN A 111 -12.76 -5.12 8.95
CA GLN A 111 -14.02 -4.43 8.72
C GLN A 111 -14.16 -3.24 9.67
N GLY A 112 -15.30 -2.55 9.64
CA GLY A 112 -15.55 -1.38 10.47
C GLY A 112 -14.99 -0.12 9.84
N ARG A 113 -14.45 0.79 10.67
CA ARG A 113 -14.06 2.16 10.28
C ARG A 113 -13.07 2.20 9.11
N LEU A 114 -13.08 3.33 8.42
CA LEU A 114 -12.17 3.71 7.35
C LEU A 114 -11.36 4.97 7.67
N TRP A 115 -11.56 5.57 8.84
CA TRP A 115 -10.81 6.75 9.32
C TRP A 115 -9.95 6.38 10.52
N TYR A 116 -8.82 7.09 10.69
CA TYR A 116 -7.97 6.99 11.86
C TYR A 116 -8.62 7.67 13.08
N ASN A 117 -8.34 7.19 14.28
CA ASN A 117 -8.82 7.82 15.52
C ASN A 117 -7.86 8.93 15.98
N GLU A 118 -8.26 9.70 16.99
CA GLU A 118 -7.46 10.83 17.49
C GLU A 118 -6.07 10.41 18.00
N GLU A 119 -5.94 9.22 18.60
CA GLU A 119 -4.66 8.71 19.10
C GLU A 119 -3.71 8.35 17.95
N GLU A 120 -4.21 7.65 16.93
CA GLU A 120 -3.45 7.30 15.72
C GLU A 120 -3.02 8.55 14.95
N ILE A 121 -3.90 9.55 14.84
CA ILE A 121 -3.54 10.84 14.23
C ILE A 121 -2.50 11.58 15.08
N ALA A 122 -2.64 11.58 16.41
CA ALA A 122 -1.68 12.22 17.31
C ALA A 122 -0.29 11.57 17.21
N GLU A 123 -0.20 10.25 17.11
CA GLU A 123 1.07 9.54 16.89
C GLU A 123 1.77 9.99 15.60
N VAL A 124 1.01 10.16 14.51
CA VAL A 124 1.55 10.65 13.25
C VAL A 124 1.97 12.12 13.35
N ALA A 125 1.17 12.95 14.02
CA ALA A 125 1.46 14.36 14.23
C ALA A 125 2.76 14.56 15.03
N LEU A 126 3.00 13.75 16.07
CA LEU A 126 4.25 13.79 16.85
C LEU A 126 5.50 13.51 16.00
N LEU A 127 5.39 12.73 14.93
CA LEU A 127 6.48 12.51 13.98
C LEU A 127 6.62 13.69 13.02
N ALA A 128 5.50 14.18 12.49
CA ALA A 128 5.46 15.33 11.58
C ALA A 128 6.05 16.61 12.21
N ASP A 129 5.85 16.80 13.52
CA ASP A 129 6.41 17.93 14.28
C ASP A 129 7.94 17.88 14.41
N GLN A 130 8.56 16.72 14.24
CA GLN A 130 10.00 16.54 14.43
C GLN A 130 10.78 16.79 13.15
N LYS A 131 10.36 16.18 12.03
CA LYS A 131 11.07 16.20 10.75
C LYS A 131 10.10 16.03 9.57
N PRO A 132 10.52 16.35 8.34
CA PRO A 132 9.74 16.05 7.14
C PRO A 132 9.27 14.58 7.13
N LEU A 133 7.97 14.40 6.97
CA LEU A 133 7.32 13.10 7.06
C LEU A 133 6.89 12.60 5.68
N ILE A 134 7.25 11.35 5.38
CA ILE A 134 6.76 10.57 4.24
C ILE A 134 5.89 9.44 4.79
N VAL A 135 4.67 9.33 4.28
CA VAL A 135 3.75 8.24 4.64
C VAL A 135 3.51 7.33 3.44
N ILE A 136 3.62 6.02 3.67
CA ILE A 136 3.15 4.98 2.75
C ILE A 136 1.94 4.32 3.39
N SER A 137 0.74 4.61 2.88
CA SER A 137 -0.49 3.99 3.34
C SER A 137 -0.76 2.70 2.59
N HIS A 138 -0.78 1.58 3.32
CA HIS A 138 -1.26 0.30 2.77
C HIS A 138 -2.78 0.35 2.68
N LEU A 139 -3.32 0.30 1.46
CA LEU A 139 -4.74 0.42 1.16
C LEU A 139 -5.36 -0.92 0.77
N GLU A 140 -5.99 -1.59 1.72
CA GLU A 140 -6.90 -2.71 1.45
C GLU A 140 -8.32 -2.21 1.14
N ARG A 141 -8.66 -1.01 1.63
CA ARG A 141 -9.97 -0.35 1.53
C ARG A 141 -9.76 1.16 1.40
N PRO A 142 -10.74 1.93 0.87
CA PRO A 142 -10.58 3.37 0.65
C PRO A 142 -10.64 4.14 1.99
N SER A 143 -9.51 4.26 2.68
CA SER A 143 -9.42 4.97 3.96
C SER A 143 -9.47 6.48 3.79
N VAL A 144 -10.02 7.16 4.79
CA VAL A 144 -9.91 8.62 4.95
C VAL A 144 -8.48 8.95 5.33
N LEU A 145 -7.79 9.71 4.48
CA LEU A 145 -6.39 10.10 4.66
C LEU A 145 -6.21 11.61 4.85
N THR A 146 -7.27 12.39 5.00
CA THR A 146 -7.24 13.86 4.96
C THR A 146 -6.27 14.44 5.98
N GLU A 147 -6.36 14.01 7.23
CA GLU A 147 -5.48 14.47 8.30
C GLU A 147 -4.03 14.01 8.09
N ILE A 148 -3.83 12.82 7.53
CA ILE A 148 -2.50 12.31 7.20
C ILE A 148 -1.87 13.11 6.04
N ASP A 149 -2.69 13.48 5.05
CA ASP A 149 -2.29 14.30 3.92
C ASP A 149 -1.79 15.66 4.36
N ASP A 150 -2.49 16.30 5.30
CA ASP A 150 -2.11 17.59 5.89
C ASP A 150 -0.78 17.49 6.69
N LEU A 151 -0.54 16.36 7.36
CA LEU A 151 0.63 16.15 8.23
C LEU A 151 1.92 15.77 7.49
N CYS A 152 1.84 15.26 6.26
CA CYS A 152 3.02 14.75 5.55
C CYS A 152 3.39 15.59 4.32
N GLY A 153 4.69 15.65 4.01
CA GLY A 153 5.19 16.30 2.80
C GLY A 153 5.17 15.38 1.57
N ALA A 154 5.07 14.07 1.78
CA ALA A 154 4.79 13.12 0.71
C ALA A 154 3.91 11.96 1.21
N LEU A 155 2.91 11.62 0.39
CA LEU A 155 1.96 10.55 0.65
C LEU A 155 1.97 9.57 -0.52
N MET A 156 2.15 8.29 -0.23
CA MET A 156 2.05 7.21 -1.18
C MET A 156 1.00 6.20 -0.72
N ALA A 157 0.39 5.50 -1.68
CA ALA A 157 -0.44 4.34 -1.42
C ALA A 157 0.18 3.08 -2.02
N ASP A 158 0.06 1.97 -1.30
CA ASP A 158 0.40 0.63 -1.79
C ASP A 158 -0.73 -0.37 -1.56
N PHE A 159 -0.59 -1.55 -2.18
CA PHE A 159 -1.57 -2.63 -2.13
C PHE A 159 -0.94 -3.98 -1.72
N GLY A 160 0.03 -3.93 -0.81
CA GLY A 160 0.75 -5.11 -0.33
C GLY A 160 2.17 -5.23 -0.90
N THR A 161 2.82 -4.08 -1.11
CA THR A 161 4.17 -4.00 -1.66
C THR A 161 5.21 -4.42 -0.62
N SER A 162 6.21 -5.21 -1.02
CA SER A 162 7.30 -5.60 -0.14
C SER A 162 8.16 -4.41 0.27
N ASP A 163 8.84 -4.51 1.40
CA ASP A 163 9.74 -3.45 1.90
C ASP A 163 10.82 -3.11 0.87
N GLU A 164 11.42 -4.11 0.22
CA GLU A 164 12.45 -3.89 -0.79
C GLU A 164 11.96 -3.06 -1.96
N VAL A 165 10.74 -3.33 -2.44
CA VAL A 165 10.17 -2.60 -3.58
C VAL A 165 9.73 -1.20 -3.15
N ALA A 166 9.15 -1.05 -1.96
CA ALA A 166 8.79 0.26 -1.42
C ALA A 166 10.04 1.15 -1.29
N VAL A 167 11.15 0.61 -0.80
CA VAL A 167 12.43 1.32 -0.71
C VAL A 167 12.99 1.65 -2.09
N ASP A 168 12.98 0.72 -3.04
CA ASP A 168 13.38 1.00 -4.43
C ASP A 168 12.60 2.21 -4.99
N VAL A 169 11.31 2.30 -4.68
CA VAL A 169 10.45 3.42 -5.09
C VAL A 169 10.72 4.69 -4.28
N LEU A 170 11.07 4.64 -2.99
CA LEU A 170 11.43 5.83 -2.24
C LEU A 170 12.70 6.51 -2.78
N PHE A 171 13.68 5.71 -3.22
CA PHE A 171 14.97 6.19 -3.74
C PHE A 171 15.00 6.31 -5.28
N GLY A 172 13.86 6.16 -5.96
CA GLY A 172 13.74 6.31 -7.42
C GLY A 172 14.49 5.24 -8.24
N VAL A 173 14.88 4.11 -7.64
CA VAL A 173 15.40 2.93 -8.35
C VAL A 173 14.31 2.32 -9.23
N ARG A 174 13.08 2.32 -8.72
CA ARG A 174 11.86 1.99 -9.48
C ARG A 174 10.89 3.16 -9.39
N LYS A 175 10.00 3.25 -10.37
CA LYS A 175 9.00 4.33 -10.43
C LYS A 175 7.65 3.84 -9.94
N ALA A 176 6.98 4.68 -9.15
CA ALA A 176 5.56 4.57 -8.89
C ALA A 176 4.80 5.08 -10.13
N GLU A 177 4.00 4.20 -10.74
CA GLU A 177 3.21 4.51 -11.93
C GLU A 177 1.72 4.24 -11.73
N GLY A 178 1.34 3.80 -10.53
CA GLY A 178 -0.01 3.39 -10.19
C GLY A 178 -0.97 4.57 -10.23
N LYS A 179 -2.23 4.24 -10.49
CA LYS A 179 -3.37 5.15 -10.35
C LYS A 179 -4.36 4.52 -9.38
N LEU A 180 -5.01 5.34 -8.57
CA LEU A 180 -5.99 4.86 -7.62
C LEU A 180 -7.14 4.10 -8.33
N PRO A 181 -7.43 2.84 -7.94
CA PRO A 181 -8.50 2.06 -8.54
C PRO A 181 -9.89 2.41 -7.98
N PHE A 182 -9.94 3.26 -6.95
CA PHE A 182 -11.14 3.80 -6.31
C PHE A 182 -10.87 5.25 -5.86
N GLU A 183 -11.90 6.02 -5.57
CA GLU A 183 -11.70 7.32 -4.93
C GLU A 183 -11.40 7.16 -3.43
N LEU A 184 -10.71 8.15 -2.86
CA LEU A 184 -10.49 8.23 -1.42
C LEU A 184 -11.45 9.25 -0.79
N PRO A 185 -12.23 8.85 0.22
CA PRO A 185 -13.17 9.73 0.89
C PRO A 185 -12.44 10.84 1.65
N SER A 186 -13.03 12.03 1.71
CA SER A 186 -12.46 13.20 2.41
C SER A 186 -12.78 13.26 3.90
N SER A 187 -13.77 12.51 4.38
CA SER A 187 -14.10 12.49 5.80
C SER A 187 -14.90 11.24 6.18
N LYS A 188 -15.10 11.05 7.48
CA LYS A 188 -16.04 10.05 8.01
C LYS A 188 -17.45 10.25 7.46
N GLU A 189 -17.93 11.48 7.41
CA GLU A 189 -19.25 11.83 6.90
C GLU A 189 -19.37 11.51 5.41
N ALA A 190 -18.29 11.68 4.63
CA ALA A 190 -18.26 11.28 3.23
C ALA A 190 -18.47 9.76 3.09
N VAL A 191 -17.75 8.96 3.90
CA VAL A 191 -17.93 7.50 3.93
C VAL A 191 -19.37 7.11 4.29
N GLU A 192 -19.96 7.74 5.31
CA GLU A 192 -21.32 7.42 5.76
C GLU A 192 -22.41 7.79 4.74
N LYS A 193 -22.12 8.73 3.83
CA LYS A 193 -23.03 9.16 2.77
C LYS A 193 -22.92 8.35 1.47
N GLN A 194 -21.87 7.54 1.30
CA GLN A 194 -21.67 6.77 0.08
C GLN A 194 -22.82 5.78 -0.15
N MET A 195 -23.31 5.75 -1.38
CA MET A 195 -24.30 4.81 -1.87
C MET A 195 -23.60 3.50 -2.24
N GLU A 196 -24.04 2.39 -1.63
CA GLU A 196 -23.41 1.08 -1.80
C GLU A 196 -23.45 0.53 -3.24
N ASP A 197 -24.35 1.06 -4.08
CA ASP A 197 -24.59 0.63 -5.46
C ASP A 197 -24.08 1.60 -6.53
N LEU A 198 -23.50 2.74 -6.15
CA LEU A 198 -22.99 3.74 -7.09
C LEU A 198 -21.49 3.99 -6.91
N PRO A 199 -20.65 3.68 -7.92
CA PRO A 199 -19.23 4.01 -7.85
C PRO A 199 -19.00 5.52 -8.03
N TYR A 200 -17.98 6.05 -7.33
CA TYR A 200 -17.49 7.42 -7.47
C TYR A 200 -18.54 8.50 -7.14
N ASP A 201 -19.33 8.27 -6.09
CA ASP A 201 -20.44 9.12 -5.70
C ASP A 201 -20.07 10.18 -4.64
N SER A 202 -18.81 10.19 -4.16
CA SER A 202 -18.36 11.22 -3.22
C SER A 202 -18.44 12.61 -3.86
N GLU A 203 -19.08 13.56 -3.17
CA GLU A 203 -19.19 14.94 -3.66
C GLU A 203 -17.83 15.63 -3.78
N ASN A 204 -16.96 15.43 -2.80
CA ASN A 204 -15.61 16.01 -2.72
C ASN A 204 -14.62 14.97 -2.21
N PRO A 205 -14.19 14.00 -3.03
CA PRO A 205 -13.19 13.03 -2.61
C PRO A 205 -11.84 13.73 -2.34
N LEU A 206 -11.07 13.22 -1.37
CA LEU A 206 -9.70 13.69 -1.13
C LEU A 206 -8.84 13.45 -2.37
N TYR A 207 -8.94 12.24 -2.93
CA TYR A 207 -8.33 11.88 -4.19
C TYR A 207 -9.34 11.17 -5.09
N PRO A 208 -9.57 11.64 -6.33
CA PRO A 208 -10.53 11.00 -7.23
C PRO A 208 -10.01 9.67 -7.78
N PHE A 209 -10.91 8.87 -8.34
CA PHE A 209 -10.55 7.70 -9.12
C PHE A 209 -9.54 8.05 -10.23
N GLY A 210 -8.55 7.18 -10.44
CA GLY A 210 -7.52 7.37 -11.45
C GLY A 210 -6.46 8.41 -11.06
N TYR A 211 -6.50 8.97 -9.85
CA TYR A 211 -5.48 9.89 -9.37
C TYR A 211 -4.14 9.18 -9.14
N GLY A 212 -3.04 9.89 -9.40
CA GLY A 212 -1.68 9.45 -9.09
C GLY A 212 -0.66 10.37 -9.76
N LEU A 213 0.33 10.83 -9.01
CA LEU A 213 1.41 11.69 -9.47
C LEU A 213 2.60 10.86 -9.98
N SER A 214 3.62 11.57 -10.46
CA SER A 214 4.92 11.00 -10.83
C SER A 214 6.01 12.02 -10.51
N TYR A 215 7.24 11.56 -10.29
CA TYR A 215 8.43 12.40 -10.14
C TYR A 215 9.56 11.90 -11.06
#